data_AF-A0AAV8HYX9-F1
#
_entry.id   AF-A0AAV8HYX9-F1
#
_cell.length_a   1.000
_cell.length_b   1.000
_cell.length_c   1.000
_cell.angle_alpha   90.00
_cell.angle_beta   90.00
_cell.angle_gamma   90.00
#
_symmetry.space_group_name_H-M   'P 1'
#
loop_
_entity.id
_entity.type
_entity.pdbx_description
1 polymer ?
#
loop_
_entity_poly.entity_id
_entity_poly.type
_entity_poly.pdbx_seq_one_letter_code
_entity_poly.pdbx_strand_id
1 'polypeptide(L)'
;MLMHIQTRNKCHYSTIRLHLNSALSSHYYYQKSGKTNMERMNRKVVMVAVDESQESLYALSWAIDHLFPAPMTPQDTHEVAPGATILVILHVQPPVHNHIHSVGPAVCATPSLIESVKHAQEESSRKVLSNALLICEEKGVRAETALVEGDAKEMLCQTAEQMNADVLVVGSRGLGALKRAFLGSVSDHCAHHASCPVLIVKPPKASTS
;
A
#
# COMPACT_ATOMS: atom_id res chain seq x y z
N MET A 1 -11.07 3.02 -31.74
CA MET A 1 -11.61 4.39 -31.91
C MET A 1 -11.32 5.14 -30.61
N LEU A 2 -10.20 5.86 -30.58
CA LEU A 2 -9.74 6.64 -29.42
C LEU A 2 -10.60 7.89 -29.29
N MET A 3 -11.20 8.13 -28.12
CA MET A 3 -11.78 9.43 -27.81
C MET A 3 -10.78 10.23 -26.96
N HIS A 4 -10.25 11.31 -27.56
CA HIS A 4 -9.53 12.36 -26.87
C HIS A 4 -10.50 13.15 -26.00
N ILE A 5 -10.26 13.20 -24.68
CA ILE A 5 -10.80 14.24 -23.82
C ILE A 5 -9.61 14.99 -23.23
N GLN A 6 -9.45 16.22 -23.67
CA GLN A 6 -8.37 17.12 -23.28
C GLN A 6 -8.90 18.00 -22.13
N THR A 7 -8.53 17.69 -20.89
CA THR A 7 -8.75 18.59 -19.76
C THR A 7 -7.42 19.22 -19.35
N ARG A 8 -7.31 20.53 -19.57
CA ARG A 8 -6.24 21.37 -19.04
C ARG A 8 -6.42 21.50 -17.52
N ASN A 9 -5.56 20.83 -16.76
CA ASN A 9 -4.87 21.40 -15.60
C ASN A 9 -3.84 20.40 -15.06
N LYS A 10 -2.63 20.90 -14.80
CA LYS A 10 -1.44 20.15 -14.41
C LYS A 10 -1.56 19.65 -12.98
N CYS A 11 -1.70 18.34 -12.80
CA CYS A 11 -1.15 17.60 -11.65
C CYS A 11 -0.86 16.20 -12.16
N HIS A 12 0.38 15.74 -11.98
CA HIS A 12 0.85 14.41 -12.37
C HIS A 12 -0.08 13.35 -11.75
N TYR A 13 -0.81 12.60 -12.57
CA TYR A 13 -1.54 11.43 -12.11
C TYR A 13 -0.54 10.26 -11.99
N SER A 14 -0.30 9.79 -10.77
CA SER A 14 0.38 8.53 -10.52
C SER A 14 -0.57 7.37 -10.87
N THR A 15 -0.12 6.44 -11.72
CA THR A 15 -0.90 5.25 -12.06
C THR A 15 -1.00 4.33 -10.83
N ILE A 16 -2.19 4.19 -10.24
CA ILE A 16 -2.49 3.17 -9.21
C ILE A 16 -2.90 1.88 -9.94
N ARG A 17 -2.06 0.83 -9.86
CA ARG A 17 -2.40 -0.51 -10.35
C ARG A 17 -2.98 -1.33 -9.20
N LEU A 18 -4.28 -1.60 -9.22
CA LEU A 18 -4.89 -2.53 -8.28
C LEU A 18 -4.79 -3.97 -8.81
N HIS A 19 -4.31 -4.92 -8.01
CA HIS A 19 -4.41 -6.36 -8.33
C HIS A 19 -5.43 -7.01 -7.38
N LEU A 20 -6.50 -7.57 -7.93
CA LEU A 20 -7.48 -8.37 -7.19
C LEU A 20 -7.28 -9.85 -7.56
N ASN A 21 -7.28 -10.75 -6.58
CA ASN A 21 -7.40 -12.19 -6.83
C ASN A 21 -8.87 -12.49 -7.23
N SER A 22 -9.20 -13.33 -8.20
CA SER A 22 -8.48 -14.43 -8.83
C SER A 22 -8.81 -14.52 -10.34
N ALA A 23 -7.81 -14.89 -11.15
CA ALA A 23 -7.86 -14.96 -12.61
C ALA A 23 -7.93 -13.61 -13.34
N LEU A 24 -7.12 -13.48 -14.41
CA LEU A 24 -7.06 -12.37 -15.39
C LEU A 24 -6.07 -11.23 -15.08
N SER A 25 -4.88 -11.41 -15.65
CA SER A 25 -4.02 -10.33 -16.13
C SER A 25 -4.82 -9.40 -17.05
N SER A 26 -5.15 -8.19 -16.59
CA SER A 26 -5.43 -7.02 -17.42
C SER A 26 -5.50 -5.77 -16.56
N HIS A 27 -4.67 -4.79 -16.90
CA HIS A 27 -4.53 -3.49 -16.24
C HIS A 27 -5.88 -2.83 -15.92
N TYR A 28 -6.16 -2.63 -14.63
CA TYR A 28 -7.33 -1.89 -14.18
C TYR A 28 -6.90 -0.60 -13.47
N TYR A 29 -7.50 0.52 -13.88
CA TYR A 29 -7.30 1.85 -13.30
C TYR A 29 -8.25 2.04 -12.11
N TYR A 30 -7.78 2.66 -11.02
CA TYR A 30 -8.67 3.14 -9.95
C TYR A 30 -9.55 4.27 -10.49
N GLN A 31 -10.77 3.93 -10.89
CA GLN A 31 -11.81 4.90 -11.26
C GLN A 31 -12.69 5.13 -10.04
N LYS A 32 -12.85 6.39 -9.61
CA LYS A 32 -13.71 6.84 -8.51
C LYS A 32 -15.15 6.31 -8.70
N SER A 33 -15.45 5.13 -8.19
CA SER A 33 -16.69 4.37 -8.42
C SER A 33 -17.92 5.17 -8.03
N GLY A 34 -18.86 5.39 -8.96
CA GLY A 34 -20.13 6.10 -8.76
C GLY A 34 -21.13 5.40 -7.81
N LYS A 35 -20.67 4.94 -6.63
CA LYS A 35 -21.52 4.52 -5.51
C LYS A 35 -22.13 5.74 -4.83
N THR A 36 -23.36 5.59 -4.33
CA THR A 36 -24.09 6.65 -3.62
C THR A 36 -23.26 7.17 -2.43
N ASN A 37 -23.40 8.46 -2.12
CA ASN A 37 -22.60 9.13 -1.08
C ASN A 37 -22.71 8.42 0.29
N MET A 38 -23.87 7.82 0.58
CA MET A 38 -24.17 7.12 1.83
C MET A 38 -23.44 5.77 1.98
N GLU A 39 -23.29 4.97 0.91
CA GLU A 39 -22.54 3.70 0.94
C GLU A 39 -21.02 3.90 1.01
N ARG A 40 -20.54 5.09 0.62
CA ARG A 40 -19.15 5.52 0.86
C ARG A 40 -18.91 5.93 2.30
N MET A 41 -19.86 6.61 2.91
CA MET A 41 -19.73 7.19 4.26
C MET A 41 -19.72 6.16 5.39
N ASN A 42 -20.18 4.92 5.13
CA ASN A 42 -20.34 3.91 6.17
C ASN A 42 -19.41 2.69 5.99
N ARG A 43 -18.25 2.86 5.34
CA ARG A 43 -17.21 1.84 5.27
C ARG A 43 -15.92 2.39 5.85
N LYS A 44 -15.14 1.55 6.52
CA LYS A 44 -13.82 1.93 7.03
C LYS A 44 -12.74 1.40 6.10
N VAL A 45 -11.91 2.25 5.52
CA VAL A 45 -10.77 1.87 4.68
C VAL A 45 -9.50 1.89 5.53
N VAL A 46 -8.95 0.70 5.79
CA VAL A 46 -7.65 0.52 6.45
C VAL A 46 -6.64 0.25 5.36
N MET A 47 -5.70 1.17 5.18
CA MET A 47 -4.57 1.00 4.28
C MET A 47 -3.36 0.52 5.05
N VAL A 48 -2.65 -0.49 4.54
CA VAL A 48 -1.40 -0.99 5.13
C VAL A 48 -0.29 -0.89 4.09
N ALA A 49 0.75 -0.13 4.41
CA ALA A 49 1.94 -0.05 3.58
C ALA A 49 2.83 -1.28 3.79
N VAL A 50 3.14 -1.98 2.70
CA VAL A 50 4.03 -3.16 2.70
C VAL A 50 5.21 -2.98 1.77
N ASP A 51 6.36 -3.49 2.19
CA ASP A 51 7.60 -3.57 1.43
C ASP A 51 8.26 -4.95 1.67
N GLU A 52 9.52 -5.12 1.29
CA GLU A 52 10.26 -6.37 1.51
C GLU A 52 10.69 -6.59 2.98
N SER A 53 10.46 -5.62 3.87
CA SER A 53 10.90 -5.70 5.27
C SER A 53 9.99 -6.55 6.15
N GLN A 54 10.56 -7.16 7.19
CA GLN A 54 9.80 -7.91 8.18
C GLN A 54 8.91 -7.00 9.02
N GLU A 55 9.33 -5.76 9.26
CA GLU A 55 8.57 -4.79 10.03
C GLU A 55 7.27 -4.36 9.35
N SER A 56 7.24 -4.29 8.01
CA SER A 56 6.02 -3.98 7.26
C SER A 56 5.05 -5.16 7.25
N LEU A 57 5.54 -6.38 7.06
CA LEU A 57 4.72 -7.61 7.17
C LEU A 57 4.19 -7.83 8.59
N TYR A 58 4.98 -7.51 9.62
CA TYR A 58 4.51 -7.52 11.01
C TYR A 58 3.38 -6.51 11.21
N ALA A 59 3.51 -5.30 10.65
CA ALA A 59 2.46 -4.27 10.73
C ALA A 59 1.15 -4.73 10.07
N LEU A 60 1.23 -5.45 8.95
CA LEU A 60 0.06 -6.07 8.31
C LEU A 60 -0.60 -7.12 9.19
N SER A 61 0.18 -8.06 9.70
CA SER A 61 -0.32 -9.11 10.61
C SER A 61 -1.01 -8.50 11.83
N TRP A 62 -0.36 -7.50 12.44
CA TRP A 62 -0.91 -6.75 13.57
C TRP A 62 -2.21 -6.02 13.21
N ALA A 63 -2.26 -5.35 12.04
CA ALA A 63 -3.45 -4.63 11.61
C ALA A 63 -4.65 -5.57 11.45
N ILE A 64 -4.44 -6.75 10.86
CA ILE A 64 -5.48 -7.77 10.73
C ILE A 64 -5.99 -8.20 12.11
N ASP A 65 -5.08 -8.54 13.02
CA ASP A 65 -5.44 -9.07 14.34
C ASP A 65 -6.22 -8.08 15.21
N HIS A 66 -6.02 -6.77 15.01
CA HIS A 66 -6.58 -5.73 15.89
C HIS A 66 -7.66 -4.87 15.24
N LEU A 67 -7.67 -4.75 13.91
CA LEU A 67 -8.62 -3.90 13.18
C LEU A 67 -9.67 -4.70 12.41
N PHE A 68 -9.48 -6.02 12.27
CA PHE A 68 -10.39 -6.94 11.58
C PHE A 68 -10.75 -8.15 12.46
N PRO A 69 -11.30 -7.95 13.67
CA PRO A 69 -11.75 -9.08 14.48
C PRO A 69 -12.84 -9.86 13.75
N ALA A 70 -12.86 -11.18 13.96
CA ALA A 70 -13.80 -12.10 13.32
C ALA A 70 -15.27 -11.66 13.52
N PRO A 71 -16.18 -12.03 12.61
CA PRO A 71 -17.61 -11.78 12.80
C PRO A 71 -18.04 -12.31 14.17
N MET A 72 -18.65 -11.45 14.98
CA MET A 72 -19.22 -11.86 16.27
C MET A 72 -20.14 -13.07 16.04
N THR A 73 -19.98 -14.09 16.89
CA THR A 73 -20.80 -15.30 16.85
C THR A 73 -22.29 -14.93 16.89
N PRO A 74 -23.15 -15.66 16.16
CA PRO A 74 -24.58 -15.36 16.08
C PRO A 74 -25.30 -15.77 17.38
N GLN A 75 -25.22 -14.96 18.42
CA GLN A 75 -26.12 -15.04 19.57
C GLN A 75 -26.76 -13.70 19.98
N ASP A 76 -26.32 -12.57 19.44
CA ASP A 76 -27.02 -11.29 19.64
C ASP A 76 -27.82 -10.93 18.39
N THR A 77 -29.09 -11.31 18.44
CA THR A 77 -30.13 -10.94 17.48
C THR A 77 -30.41 -9.45 17.52
N HIS A 78 -30.69 -8.90 16.33
CA HIS A 78 -31.16 -7.54 16.05
C HIS A 78 -30.09 -6.46 15.97
N GLU A 79 -29.29 -6.46 14.89
CA GLU A 79 -29.04 -5.26 14.09
C GLU A 79 -28.23 -5.63 12.84
N VAL A 80 -28.56 -5.01 11.71
CA VAL A 80 -27.82 -5.12 10.45
C VAL A 80 -26.38 -4.67 10.72
N ALA A 81 -25.38 -5.57 10.63
CA ALA A 81 -23.98 -5.25 10.94
C ALA A 81 -23.49 -4.03 10.13
N PRO A 82 -23.35 -2.84 10.75
CA PRO A 82 -22.93 -1.62 10.05
C PRO A 82 -21.41 -1.60 9.94
N GLY A 83 -20.87 -1.14 8.79
CA GLY A 83 -19.46 -0.75 8.70
C GLY A 83 -18.53 -1.80 8.11
N ALA A 84 -18.67 -2.14 6.82
CA ALA A 84 -17.69 -3.01 6.15
C ALA A 84 -16.28 -2.36 6.22
N THR A 85 -15.36 -3.00 6.94
CA THR A 85 -13.95 -2.61 6.92
C THR A 85 -13.28 -3.21 5.68
N ILE A 86 -12.66 -2.37 4.86
CA ILE A 86 -11.88 -2.77 3.69
C ILE A 86 -10.40 -2.69 4.04
N LEU A 87 -9.69 -3.80 3.87
CA LEU A 87 -8.23 -3.85 3.93
C LEU A 87 -7.66 -3.56 2.54
N VAL A 88 -6.78 -2.57 2.44
CA VAL A 88 -6.02 -2.27 1.23
C VAL A 88 -4.53 -2.40 1.53
N ILE A 89 -3.86 -3.31 0.83
CA ILE A 89 -2.41 -3.50 0.88
C ILE A 89 -1.76 -2.60 -0.16
N LEU A 90 -0.96 -1.63 0.27
CA LEU A 90 -0.28 -0.68 -0.61
C LEU A 90 1.21 -0.98 -0.68
N HIS A 91 1.73 -1.22 -1.89
CA HIS A 91 3.16 -1.28 -2.16
C HIS A 91 3.57 -0.09 -3.06
N VAL A 92 4.65 0.59 -2.69
CA VAL A 92 5.25 1.66 -3.49
C VAL A 92 6.51 1.13 -4.17
N GLN A 93 6.48 1.13 -5.50
CA GLN A 93 7.63 0.83 -6.34
C GLN A 93 8.43 2.12 -6.60
N PRO A 94 9.74 2.17 -6.30
CA PRO A 94 10.55 3.35 -6.61
C PRO A 94 10.70 3.56 -8.12
N PRO A 95 10.91 4.80 -8.61
CA PRO A 95 11.11 5.04 -10.03
C PRO A 95 12.43 4.43 -10.52
N VAL A 96 12.41 3.79 -11.70
CA VAL A 96 13.58 3.10 -12.31
C VAL A 96 14.81 4.00 -12.46
N HIS A 97 14.62 5.33 -12.58
CA HIS A 97 15.70 6.31 -12.72
C HIS A 97 16.57 6.43 -11.46
N ASN A 98 16.05 6.05 -10.29
CA ASN A 98 16.84 6.10 -9.05
C ASN A 98 17.98 5.07 -9.05
N HIS A 99 17.91 4.04 -9.91
CA HIS A 99 18.99 3.07 -10.13
C HIS A 99 20.04 3.54 -11.16
N ILE A 100 19.73 4.56 -11.97
CA ILE A 100 20.62 5.05 -13.03
C ILE A 100 21.64 6.03 -12.46
N HIS A 101 21.27 6.81 -11.43
CA HIS A 101 22.16 7.81 -10.82
C HIS A 101 23.35 7.22 -10.06
N SER A 102 23.32 5.93 -9.69
CA SER A 102 24.46 5.27 -9.02
C SER A 102 25.61 4.88 -9.96
N VAL A 103 25.48 5.03 -11.28
CA VAL A 103 26.54 4.65 -12.25
C VAL A 103 27.36 5.86 -12.75
N GLY A 104 27.14 7.05 -12.16
CA GLY A 104 27.90 8.27 -12.49
C GLY A 104 27.39 9.01 -13.74
N PRO A 105 27.83 10.26 -13.96
CA PRO A 105 27.22 11.20 -14.92
C PRO A 105 27.38 10.84 -16.40
N ALA A 106 28.01 9.71 -16.76
CA ALA A 106 28.37 9.39 -18.14
C ALA A 106 27.77 8.08 -18.70
N VAL A 107 27.02 7.31 -17.91
CA VAL A 107 26.44 6.04 -18.37
C VAL A 107 24.94 6.20 -18.59
N CYS A 108 24.54 6.54 -19.81
CA CYS A 108 23.16 6.36 -20.24
C CYS A 108 22.87 4.84 -20.23
N ALA A 109 21.98 4.39 -19.35
CA ALA A 109 21.57 2.99 -19.31
C ALA A 109 21.04 2.58 -20.70
N THR A 110 21.50 1.43 -21.21
CA THR A 110 20.98 0.91 -22.49
C THR A 110 19.50 0.56 -22.34
N PRO A 111 18.69 0.62 -23.41
CA PRO A 111 17.28 0.21 -23.35
C PRO A 111 17.08 -1.21 -22.79
N SER A 112 17.99 -2.13 -23.10
CA SER A 112 17.97 -3.51 -22.57
C SER A 112 18.21 -3.59 -21.06
N LEU A 113 19.06 -2.73 -20.51
CA LEU A 113 19.31 -2.66 -19.08
C LEU A 113 18.13 -2.05 -18.34
N ILE A 114 17.55 -0.98 -18.89
CA ILE A 114 16.33 -0.35 -18.35
C ILE A 114 15.19 -1.36 -18.29
N GLU A 115 14.97 -2.13 -19.36
CA GLU A 115 13.92 -3.16 -19.39
C GLU A 115 14.19 -4.26 -18.36
N SER A 116 15.45 -4.69 -18.22
CA SER A 116 15.83 -5.71 -17.23
C SER A 116 15.58 -5.25 -15.78
N VAL A 117 15.97 -4.01 -15.45
CA VAL A 117 15.72 -3.42 -14.13
C VAL A 117 14.22 -3.31 -13.86
N LYS A 118 13.46 -2.82 -14.84
CA LYS A 118 12.00 -2.73 -14.74
C LYS A 118 11.37 -4.10 -14.49
N HIS A 119 11.76 -5.12 -15.24
CA HIS A 119 11.22 -6.46 -15.11
C HIS A 119 11.56 -7.10 -13.76
N ALA A 120 12.79 -6.90 -13.27
CA ALA A 120 13.19 -7.33 -11.92
C ALA A 120 12.37 -6.62 -10.84
N GLN A 121 12.09 -5.34 -11.02
CA GLN A 121 11.34 -4.54 -10.07
C GLN A 121 9.85 -4.89 -10.02
N GLU A 122 9.25 -5.15 -11.18
CA GLU A 122 7.88 -5.68 -11.26
C GLU A 122 7.78 -7.05 -10.59
N GLU A 123 8.79 -7.90 -10.75
CA GLU A 123 8.85 -9.19 -10.07
C GLU A 123 8.97 -9.05 -8.55
N SER A 124 9.85 -8.17 -8.05
CA SER A 124 9.94 -7.84 -6.62
C SER A 124 8.61 -7.33 -6.07
N SER A 125 7.97 -6.40 -6.77
CA SER A 125 6.68 -5.83 -6.36
C SER A 125 5.59 -6.90 -6.26
N ARG A 126 5.57 -7.82 -7.24
CA ARG A 126 4.64 -8.96 -7.23
C ARG A 126 4.91 -9.88 -6.03
N LYS A 127 6.18 -10.18 -5.71
CA LYS A 127 6.54 -11.01 -4.55
C LYS A 127 6.09 -10.37 -3.24
N VAL A 128 6.29 -9.07 -3.06
CA VAL A 128 5.84 -8.34 -1.86
C VAL A 128 4.33 -8.46 -1.68
N LEU A 129 3.56 -8.16 -2.72
CA LEU A 129 2.09 -8.24 -2.66
C LEU A 129 1.59 -9.68 -2.47
N SER A 130 2.21 -10.67 -3.13
CA SER A 130 1.88 -12.08 -2.95
C SER A 130 2.13 -12.54 -1.51
N ASN A 131 3.26 -12.18 -0.90
CA ASN A 131 3.55 -12.53 0.49
C ASN A 131 2.55 -11.88 1.47
N ALA A 132 2.18 -10.62 1.22
CA ALA A 132 1.20 -9.91 2.02
C ALA A 132 -0.21 -10.53 1.90
N LEU A 133 -0.62 -10.94 0.70
CA LEU A 133 -1.89 -11.63 0.47
C LEU A 133 -1.94 -12.99 1.15
N LEU A 134 -0.83 -13.75 1.17
CA LEU A 134 -0.77 -15.02 1.88
C LEU A 134 -1.07 -14.85 3.39
N ILE A 135 -0.52 -13.82 4.03
CA ILE A 135 -0.81 -13.48 5.43
C ILE A 135 -2.31 -13.18 5.63
N CYS A 136 -2.94 -12.50 4.66
CA CYS A 136 -4.36 -12.18 4.71
C CYS A 136 -5.23 -13.44 4.57
N GLU A 137 -4.87 -14.33 3.63
CA GLU A 137 -5.55 -15.61 3.41
C GLU A 137 -5.45 -16.52 4.63
N GLU A 138 -4.27 -16.65 5.22
CA GLU A 138 -4.03 -17.42 6.46
C GLU A 138 -4.89 -16.93 7.64
N LYS A 139 -5.15 -15.62 7.69
CA LYS A 139 -5.98 -14.98 8.73
C LYS A 139 -7.45 -14.83 8.33
N GLY A 140 -7.85 -15.30 7.15
CA GLY A 140 -9.24 -15.28 6.68
C GLY A 140 -9.80 -13.89 6.35
N VAL A 141 -8.93 -12.91 6.07
CA VAL A 141 -9.33 -11.53 5.73
C VAL A 141 -9.14 -11.28 4.23
N ARG A 142 -10.17 -10.75 3.58
CA ARG A 142 -10.06 -10.31 2.19
C ARG A 142 -9.38 -8.95 2.13
N ALA A 143 -8.37 -8.83 1.26
CA ALA A 143 -7.66 -7.59 1.01
C ALA A 143 -7.74 -7.21 -0.47
N GLU A 144 -7.84 -5.92 -0.73
CA GLU A 144 -7.52 -5.33 -2.04
C GLU A 144 -6.01 -4.99 -2.06
N THR A 145 -5.37 -5.01 -3.22
CA THR A 145 -3.96 -4.57 -3.33
C THR A 145 -3.84 -3.37 -4.24
N ALA A 146 -2.89 -2.50 -3.95
CA ALA A 146 -2.51 -1.33 -4.72
C ALA A 146 -1.00 -1.29 -4.91
N LEU A 147 -0.57 -1.18 -6.16
CA LEU A 147 0.81 -0.94 -6.55
C LEU A 147 0.91 0.45 -7.18
N VAL A 148 1.76 1.30 -6.62
CA VAL A 148 1.97 2.67 -7.10
C VAL A 148 3.45 2.91 -7.34
N GLU A 149 3.79 3.71 -8.35
CA GLU A 149 5.18 4.07 -8.64
C GLU A 149 5.48 5.49 -8.12
N GLY A 150 6.61 5.67 -7.44
CA GLY A 150 7.07 6.99 -6.99
C GLY A 150 7.92 6.94 -5.72
N ASP A 151 8.09 8.10 -5.08
CA ASP A 151 8.71 8.18 -3.76
C ASP A 151 7.73 7.69 -2.68
N ALA A 152 8.18 6.78 -1.81
CA ALA A 152 7.31 6.17 -0.80
C ALA A 152 6.67 7.19 0.16
N LYS A 153 7.36 8.28 0.51
CA LYS A 153 6.84 9.29 1.44
C LYS A 153 5.63 10.00 0.84
N GLU A 154 5.75 10.40 -0.41
CA GLU A 154 4.70 11.12 -1.13
C GLU A 154 3.55 10.19 -1.52
N MET A 155 3.89 9.04 -2.10
CA MET A 155 2.90 8.12 -2.66
C MET A 155 1.98 7.51 -1.59
N LEU A 156 2.50 7.23 -0.39
CA LEU A 156 1.66 6.74 0.71
C LEU A 156 0.63 7.79 1.14
N CYS A 157 1.05 9.05 1.33
CA CYS A 157 0.15 10.13 1.73
C CYS A 157 -0.90 10.44 0.64
N GLN A 158 -0.45 10.54 -0.61
CA GLN A 158 -1.33 10.81 -1.74
C GLN A 158 -2.35 9.68 -1.96
N THR A 159 -1.92 8.42 -1.88
CA THR A 159 -2.82 7.29 -2.07
C THR A 159 -3.83 7.20 -0.92
N ALA A 160 -3.40 7.46 0.33
CA ALA A 160 -4.29 7.52 1.48
C ALA A 160 -5.39 8.58 1.32
N GLU A 161 -5.03 9.77 0.83
CA GLU A 161 -6.00 10.83 0.52
C GLU A 161 -6.96 10.41 -0.61
N GLN A 162 -6.42 9.88 -1.71
CA GLN A 162 -7.20 9.49 -2.89
C GLN A 162 -8.20 8.37 -2.62
N MET A 163 -7.84 7.43 -1.74
CA MET A 163 -8.71 6.32 -1.33
C MET A 163 -9.63 6.67 -0.16
N ASN A 164 -9.52 7.89 0.38
CA ASN A 164 -10.21 8.31 1.61
C ASN A 164 -9.97 7.31 2.76
N ALA A 165 -8.70 6.98 3.01
CA ALA A 165 -8.31 6.07 4.07
C ALA A 165 -8.74 6.61 5.44
N ASP A 166 -9.35 5.76 6.26
CA ASP A 166 -9.68 6.07 7.65
C ASP A 166 -8.46 5.90 8.56
N VAL A 167 -7.52 5.03 8.16
CA VAL A 167 -6.22 4.87 8.82
C VAL A 167 -5.19 4.35 7.82
N LEU A 168 -3.98 4.91 7.91
CA LEU A 168 -2.79 4.40 7.24
C LEU A 168 -1.90 3.69 8.27
N VAL A 169 -1.71 2.38 8.11
CA VAL A 169 -0.82 1.56 8.92
C VAL A 169 0.53 1.42 8.23
N VAL A 170 1.59 1.69 8.98
CA VAL A 170 2.97 1.56 8.52
C VAL A 170 3.82 0.83 9.57
N GLY A 171 4.86 0.13 9.13
CA GLY A 171 5.88 -0.37 10.03
C GLY A 171 6.68 0.77 10.67
N SER A 172 7.23 0.56 11.86
CA SER A 172 8.11 1.53 12.53
C SER A 172 9.46 1.72 11.82
N ARG A 173 9.80 0.83 10.88
CA ARG A 173 11.03 0.78 10.10
C ARG A 173 10.69 0.32 8.67
N GLY A 174 11.49 0.74 7.70
CA GLY A 174 11.45 0.27 6.30
C GLY A 174 12.87 0.00 5.79
N LEU A 175 13.08 -0.10 4.47
CA LEU A 175 14.33 -0.39 3.74
C LEU A 175 15.67 0.26 4.20
N GLY A 176 15.70 1.13 5.22
CA GLY A 176 16.89 1.80 5.77
C GLY A 176 17.59 1.05 6.91
N ALA A 177 18.89 0.85 6.78
CA ALA A 177 19.76 0.08 7.70
C ALA A 177 20.15 0.79 9.03
N LEU A 178 19.31 1.66 9.60
CA LEU A 178 19.68 2.42 10.81
C LEU A 178 19.16 1.80 12.11
N LYS A 179 20.04 1.24 12.93
CA LYS A 179 19.72 0.63 14.23
C LYS A 179 19.46 1.68 15.33
N ARG A 180 18.46 1.38 16.17
CA ARG A 180 18.05 1.97 17.46
C ARG A 180 17.27 3.30 17.44
N ALA A 181 16.16 3.27 18.17
CA ALA A 181 15.33 4.37 18.66
C ALA A 181 14.61 5.30 17.66
N PHE A 182 15.04 5.41 16.39
CA PHE A 182 14.40 6.31 15.43
C PHE A 182 13.30 5.65 14.60
N LEU A 183 12.26 6.43 14.32
CA LEU A 183 11.23 6.12 13.34
C LEU A 183 11.86 6.11 11.94
N GLY A 184 11.42 5.20 11.07
CA GLY A 184 11.83 5.21 9.67
C GLY A 184 11.44 6.51 8.97
N SER A 185 12.24 6.97 8.01
CA SER A 185 12.00 8.24 7.30
C SER A 185 10.64 8.30 6.57
N VAL A 186 10.13 7.15 6.13
CA VAL A 186 8.81 7.03 5.50
C VAL A 186 7.71 7.16 6.53
N SER A 187 7.78 6.40 7.62
CA SER A 187 6.78 6.42 8.69
C SER A 187 6.72 7.78 9.40
N ASP A 188 7.87 8.41 9.61
CA ASP A 188 7.98 9.77 10.15
C ASP A 188 7.33 10.80 9.22
N HIS A 189 7.61 10.71 7.92
CA HIS A 189 6.96 11.57 6.95
C HIS A 189 5.45 11.38 6.94
N CYS A 190 4.96 10.13 6.92
CA CYS A 190 3.52 9.84 6.93
C CYS A 190 2.85 10.43 8.16
N ALA A 191 3.44 10.26 9.35
CA ALA A 191 2.89 10.76 10.61
C ALA A 191 2.65 12.28 10.61
N HIS A 192 3.44 13.03 9.85
CA HIS A 192 3.34 14.48 9.76
C HIS A 192 2.51 14.99 8.57
N HIS A 193 2.31 14.19 7.53
CA HIS A 193 1.76 14.67 6.24
C HIS A 193 0.55 13.90 5.72
N ALA A 194 0.24 12.72 6.26
CA ALA A 194 -0.94 11.98 5.83
C ALA A 194 -2.23 12.74 6.22
N SER A 195 -3.22 12.72 5.34
CA SER A 195 -4.54 13.33 5.57
C SER A 195 -5.41 12.53 6.53
N CYS A 196 -4.98 11.34 6.94
CA CYS A 196 -5.67 10.43 7.84
C CYS A 196 -4.79 10.04 9.04
N PRO A 197 -5.38 9.51 10.12
CA PRO A 197 -4.62 8.93 11.23
C PRO A 197 -3.58 7.91 10.74
N VAL A 198 -2.36 8.02 11.26
CA VAL A 198 -1.27 7.08 10.95
C VAL A 198 -1.00 6.19 12.16
N LEU A 199 -1.05 4.88 11.93
CA LEU A 199 -0.73 3.88 12.93
C LEU A 199 0.64 3.27 12.65
N ILE A 200 1.58 3.54 13.54
CA ILE A 200 2.95 3.08 13.42
C ILE A 200 3.13 1.84 14.28
N VAL A 201 3.29 0.69 13.64
CA VAL A 201 3.39 -0.59 14.33
C VAL A 201 4.86 -0.98 14.53
N LYS A 202 5.21 -1.32 15.77
CA LYS A 202 6.56 -1.72 16.14
C LYS A 202 6.59 -3.17 16.62
N PRO A 203 7.45 -4.03 16.05
CA PRO A 203 7.64 -5.38 16.58
C PRO A 203 8.13 -5.34 18.03
N PRO A 204 7.74 -6.31 18.87
CA PRO A 204 8.27 -6.45 20.21
C PRO A 204 9.79 -6.60 20.15
N LYS A 205 10.50 -5.96 21.10
CA LYS A 205 11.95 -6.16 21.24
C LYS A 205 12.19 -7.62 21.64
N ALA A 206 13.07 -8.33 20.93
CA ALA A 206 13.64 -9.56 21.48
C ALA A 206 14.31 -9.21 22.81
N SER A 207 13.85 -9.82 23.90
CA SER A 207 14.50 -9.69 25.20
C SER A 207 15.91 -10.26 25.08
N THR A 208 16.92 -9.40 25.05
CA THR A 208 18.29 -9.81 25.34
C THR A 208 18.36 -10.10 26.83
N SER A 209 18.19 -11.37 27.19
CA SER A 209 18.56 -11.91 28.50
C SER A 209 20.07 -11.94 28.66
#